data_AF-A0AAV1YLG5-F1
#
_entry.id   AF-A0AAV1YLG5-F1
#
_cell.length_a   1.000
_cell.length_b   1.000
_cell.length_c   1.000
_cell.angle_alpha   90.00
_cell.angle_beta   90.00
_cell.angle_gamma   90.00
#
_symmetry.space_group_name_H-M   'P 1'
#
loop_
_entity.id
_entity.type
_entity.pdbx_description
1 polymer ?
#
loop_
_entity_poly.entity_id
_entity_poly.type
_entity_poly.pdbx_seq_one_letter_code
_entity_poly.pdbx_strand_id
1 'polypeptide(L)'
;MVTPLPPSSTIVALVITSLALLLKCKASYPYTSIFSFGDSLAHTDTGFTDLKTCCGKGGSYNYNGSVVCGNPGVIACDDPSQHIAWDGIHLTEAAYRLIAKNIINGPYSTSI
;
A
#
# COMPACT_ATOMS: atom_id res chain seq x y z
N MET A 1 52.29 -19.79 -13.45
CA MET A 1 51.18 -18.86 -13.79
C MET A 1 49.89 -19.53 -13.33
N VAL A 2 49.25 -19.01 -12.29
CA VAL A 2 47.97 -19.55 -11.78
C VAL A 2 46.87 -18.83 -12.54
N THR A 3 46.16 -19.52 -13.43
CA THR A 3 44.99 -18.94 -14.10
C THR A 3 43.82 -18.94 -13.12
N PRO A 4 43.03 -17.84 -13.01
CA PRO A 4 41.87 -17.82 -12.15
C PRO A 4 40.83 -18.82 -12.66
N LEU A 5 40.37 -19.70 -11.77
CA LEU A 5 39.30 -20.66 -12.04
C LEU A 5 38.00 -19.88 -12.32
N PRO A 6 37.21 -20.22 -13.36
CA PRO A 6 35.92 -19.58 -13.58
C PRO A 6 35.02 -19.78 -12.35
N PRO A 7 34.22 -18.78 -11.95
CA PRO A 7 33.32 -18.94 -10.81
C PRO A 7 32.41 -20.15 -11.10
N SER A 8 32.33 -21.08 -10.13
CA SER A 8 31.50 -22.26 -10.29
C SER A 8 30.07 -21.84 -10.62
N SER A 9 29.40 -22.59 -11.50
CA SER A 9 28.03 -22.33 -11.94
C SER A 9 27.06 -22.15 -10.77
N THR A 10 27.39 -22.75 -9.61
CA THR A 10 26.69 -22.59 -8.33
C THR A 10 26.81 -21.20 -7.72
N ILE A 11 27.97 -20.53 -7.79
CA ILE A 11 28.15 -19.17 -7.26
C ILE A 11 27.32 -18.18 -8.08
N VAL A 12 27.38 -18.30 -9.41
CA VAL A 12 26.57 -17.45 -10.32
C VAL A 12 25.08 -17.66 -10.07
N ALA A 13 24.64 -18.91 -9.89
CA ALA A 13 23.25 -19.23 -9.56
C ALA A 13 22.82 -18.64 -8.21
N LEU A 14 23.65 -18.72 -7.18
CA LEU A 14 23.35 -18.16 -5.84
C LEU A 14 23.27 -16.63 -5.84
N VAL A 15 24.12 -15.95 -6.61
CA VAL A 15 24.07 -14.49 -6.76
C VAL A 15 22.78 -14.09 -7.49
N ILE A 16 22.40 -14.80 -8.55
CA ILE A 16 21.17 -14.53 -9.31
C ILE A 16 19.92 -14.82 -8.47
N THR A 17 19.87 -15.91 -7.72
CA THR A 17 18.71 -16.23 -6.87
C THR A 17 18.60 -15.26 -5.69
N SER A 18 19.73 -14.86 -5.09
CA SER A 18 19.75 -13.86 -4.01
C SER A 18 19.33 -12.48 -4.53
N LEU A 19 19.81 -12.07 -5.71
CA LEU A 19 19.38 -10.83 -6.35
C LEU A 19 17.89 -10.87 -6.70
N ALA A 20 17.39 -11.98 -7.26
CA ALA A 20 15.97 -12.16 -7.52
C ALA A 20 15.12 -12.12 -6.24
N LEU A 21 15.63 -12.64 -5.11
CA LEU A 21 14.97 -12.56 -3.80
C LEU A 21 14.93 -11.12 -3.26
N LEU A 22 16.01 -10.35 -3.45
CA LEU A 22 16.07 -8.94 -3.10
C LEU A 22 15.16 -8.07 -3.99
N LEU A 23 15.01 -8.40 -5.27
CA LEU A 23 14.03 -7.76 -6.16
C LEU A 23 12.58 -8.05 -5.75
N LYS A 24 12.29 -9.25 -5.22
CA LYS A 24 10.96 -9.60 -4.67
C LYS A 24 10.64 -8.83 -3.38
N CYS A 25 11.64 -8.54 -2.54
CA CYS A 25 11.44 -7.82 -1.28
C CYS A 25 11.09 -6.34 -1.50
N LYS A 26 11.55 -5.72 -2.60
CA LYS A 26 11.12 -4.36 -3.00
C LYS A 26 9.68 -4.31 -3.52
N ALA A 27 9.06 -5.42 -3.90
CA ALA A 27 7.71 -5.37 -4.49
C ALA A 27 6.58 -5.43 -3.46
N SER A 28 6.89 -5.69 -2.19
CA SER A 28 5.91 -5.68 -1.08
C SER A 28 5.99 -4.35 -0.32
N TYR A 29 5.83 -3.23 -1.04
CA TYR A 29 5.68 -1.90 -0.42
C TYR A 29 4.33 -1.81 0.32
N PRO A 30 4.21 -0.91 1.32
CA PRO A 30 3.05 -0.75 2.23
C PRO A 30 1.66 -0.58 1.59
N TYR A 31 1.58 -0.46 0.25
CA TYR A 31 0.33 -0.49 -0.51
C TYR A 31 -0.53 -1.70 -0.19
N THR A 32 0.04 -2.91 -0.13
CA THR A 32 -0.76 -4.13 0.15
C THR A 32 -1.40 -4.08 1.53
N SER A 33 -0.71 -3.53 2.53
CA SER A 33 -1.27 -3.39 3.88
C SER A 33 -2.45 -2.43 3.94
N ILE A 34 -2.37 -1.27 3.27
CA ILE A 34 -3.49 -0.31 3.22
C ILE A 34 -4.71 -0.93 2.54
N PHE A 35 -4.50 -1.69 1.46
CA PHE A 35 -5.60 -2.39 0.79
C PHE A 35 -6.17 -3.53 1.66
N SER A 36 -5.33 -4.29 2.37
CA SER A 36 -5.82 -5.33 3.31
C SER A 36 -6.60 -4.75 4.48
N PHE A 37 -6.12 -3.65 5.09
CA PHE A 37 -6.89 -2.93 6.11
C PHE A 37 -8.17 -2.34 5.50
N GLY A 38 -8.08 -1.81 4.29
CA GLY A 38 -9.22 -1.26 3.56
C GLY A 38 -10.31 -2.28 3.28
N ASP A 39 -9.95 -3.51 2.92
CA ASP A 39 -10.91 -4.61 2.69
C ASP A 39 -11.65 -4.97 3.99
N SER A 40 -10.92 -5.06 5.11
CA SER A 40 -11.52 -5.28 6.44
C SER A 40 -12.45 -4.14 6.86
N LEU A 41 -12.17 -2.90 6.47
CA LEU A 41 -13.00 -1.74 6.79
C LEU A 41 -14.21 -1.61 5.84
N ALA A 42 -14.02 -1.92 4.56
CA ALA A 42 -15.08 -1.91 3.55
C ALA A 42 -16.11 -3.02 3.79
N HIS A 43 -15.74 -4.11 4.46
CA HIS A 43 -16.66 -5.17 4.89
C HIS A 43 -17.41 -4.85 6.19
N THR A 44 -17.02 -3.79 6.89
CA THR A 44 -17.77 -3.27 8.04
C THR A 44 -18.66 -2.13 7.56
N ASP A 45 -19.89 -1.99 8.11
CA ASP A 45 -20.88 -0.93 7.82
C ASP A 45 -20.37 0.48 8.20
N THR A 46 -19.26 0.89 7.61
CA THR A 46 -18.47 2.08 7.94
C THR A 46 -18.77 3.26 7.02
N GLY A 47 -19.57 3.02 5.97
CA GLY A 47 -19.94 4.02 4.97
C GLY A 47 -18.91 4.21 3.86
N PHE A 48 -17.84 3.40 3.80
CA PHE A 48 -16.92 3.41 2.67
C PHE A 48 -17.48 2.60 1.50
N THR A 49 -17.40 3.14 0.28
CA THR A 49 -18.12 2.58 -0.88
C THR A 49 -17.21 1.81 -1.84
N ASP A 50 -15.89 2.07 -1.84
CA ASP A 50 -14.93 1.33 -2.66
C ASP A 50 -13.51 1.30 -2.08
N LEU A 51 -12.65 0.48 -2.68
CA LEU A 51 -11.21 0.40 -2.41
C LEU A 51 -10.40 1.33 -3.33
N LYS A 52 -11.03 2.23 -4.08
CA LYS A 52 -10.31 3.17 -4.96
C LYS A 52 -9.72 4.29 -4.13
N THR A 53 -8.59 4.80 -4.61
CA THR A 53 -7.97 6.01 -4.08
C THR A 53 -8.76 7.24 -4.49
N CYS A 54 -9.01 8.14 -3.54
CA CYS A 54 -9.72 9.39 -3.81
C CYS A 54 -8.91 10.31 -4.74
N CYS A 55 -7.62 10.49 -4.47
CA CYS A 55 -6.69 11.25 -5.28
C CYS A 55 -5.80 10.32 -6.11
N GLY A 56 -6.05 10.27 -7.40
CA GLY A 56 -5.33 9.35 -8.27
C GLY A 56 -5.72 9.54 -9.72
N LYS A 57 -5.05 8.78 -10.60
CA LYS A 57 -5.30 8.86 -12.03
C LYS A 57 -5.05 7.53 -12.72
N GLY A 58 -6.15 6.85 -13.03
CA GLY A 58 -6.13 5.61 -13.81
C GLY A 58 -5.52 4.43 -13.05
N GLY A 59 -5.29 3.32 -13.74
CA GLY A 59 -4.85 2.07 -13.11
C GLY A 59 -5.93 1.38 -12.28
N SER A 60 -5.61 0.21 -11.74
CA SER A 60 -6.47 -0.49 -10.78
C SER A 60 -6.56 0.31 -9.49
N TYR A 61 -7.76 0.40 -8.91
CA TYR A 61 -8.02 1.18 -7.69
C TYR A 61 -7.72 2.70 -7.83
N ASN A 62 -7.72 3.23 -9.05
CA ASN A 62 -7.37 4.62 -9.37
C ASN A 62 -5.94 5.02 -8.97
N TYR A 63 -5.06 4.03 -8.72
CA TYR A 63 -3.69 4.27 -8.28
C TYR A 63 -2.68 4.03 -9.42
N ASN A 64 -1.75 4.97 -9.57
CA ASN A 64 -0.62 4.87 -10.49
C ASN A 64 0.64 5.43 -9.83
N GLY A 65 1.60 4.55 -9.50
CA GLY A 65 2.84 4.95 -8.82
C GLY A 65 3.76 5.89 -9.62
N SER A 66 3.52 6.05 -10.92
CA SER A 66 4.24 7.03 -11.76
C SER A 66 3.57 8.40 -11.80
N VAL A 67 2.32 8.52 -11.31
CA VAL A 67 1.52 9.74 -11.37
C VAL A 67 0.84 9.96 -10.03
N VAL A 68 1.51 10.68 -9.13
CA VAL A 68 1.09 10.89 -7.74
C VAL A 68 0.14 12.08 -7.58
N CYS A 69 -0.61 12.09 -6.47
CA CYS A 69 -1.44 13.23 -6.08
C CYS A 69 -0.63 14.54 -6.06
N GLY A 70 -1.16 15.61 -6.65
CA GLY A 70 -0.46 16.89 -6.84
C GLY A 70 0.21 17.05 -8.21
N ASN A 71 0.39 15.96 -8.98
CA ASN A 71 0.85 16.07 -10.36
C ASN A 71 -0.23 16.72 -11.26
N PRO A 72 0.16 17.43 -12.34
CA PRO A 72 -0.77 18.02 -13.28
C PRO A 72 -1.79 17.01 -13.83
N GLY A 73 -3.07 17.35 -13.69
CA GLY A 73 -4.18 16.54 -14.19
C GLY A 73 -4.50 15.29 -13.36
N VAL A 74 -3.94 15.15 -12.15
CA VAL A 74 -4.46 14.24 -11.11
C VAL A 74 -5.51 15.00 -10.31
N ILE A 75 -6.69 14.40 -10.17
CA ILE A 75 -7.84 15.04 -9.55
C ILE A 75 -8.25 14.21 -8.34
N ALA A 76 -8.55 14.88 -7.23
CA ALA A 76 -9.15 14.27 -6.06
C ALA A 76 -10.65 14.08 -6.27
N CYS A 77 -11.20 13.02 -5.69
CA CYS A 77 -12.62 12.76 -5.66
C CYS A 77 -13.40 13.91 -4.97
N ASP A 78 -14.69 14.04 -5.29
CA ASP A 78 -15.55 15.11 -4.77
C ASP A 78 -15.80 14.97 -3.25
N ASP A 79 -15.93 13.73 -2.75
CA ASP A 79 -16.16 13.43 -1.34
C ASP A 79 -15.15 12.43 -0.79
N PRO A 80 -14.05 12.90 -0.16
CA PRO A 80 -13.05 12.05 0.47
C PRO A 80 -13.58 11.21 1.64
N SER A 81 -14.76 11.51 2.19
CA SER A 81 -15.32 10.75 3.33
C SER A 81 -15.81 9.35 2.94
N GLN A 82 -16.06 9.12 1.65
CA GLN A 82 -16.55 7.84 1.12
C GLN A 82 -15.42 6.87 0.76
N HIS A 83 -14.17 7.30 0.84
CA HIS A 83 -13.00 6.52 0.46
C HIS A 83 -12.09 6.22 1.66
N ILE A 84 -11.46 5.06 1.65
CA ILE A 84 -10.49 4.67 2.69
C ILE A 84 -9.11 5.23 2.36
N ALA A 85 -8.67 5.10 1.11
CA ALA A 85 -7.35 5.51 0.64
C ALA A 85 -7.41 6.90 -0.01
N TRP A 86 -6.47 7.77 0.36
CA TRP A 86 -6.28 9.06 -0.26
C TRP A 86 -5.54 8.91 -1.60
N ASP A 87 -4.29 8.48 -1.60
CA ASP A 87 -3.42 8.42 -2.80
C ASP A 87 -2.71 7.08 -2.99
N GLY A 88 -3.15 6.06 -2.23
CA GLY A 88 -2.58 4.72 -2.20
C GLY A 88 -1.49 4.53 -1.14
N ILE A 89 -0.91 5.62 -0.62
CA ILE A 89 0.05 5.59 0.50
C ILE A 89 -0.61 6.09 1.79
N HIS A 90 -1.49 7.08 1.68
CA HIS A 90 -2.14 7.71 2.81
C HIS A 90 -3.61 7.29 2.90
N LEU A 91 -4.14 7.27 4.13
CA LEU A 91 -5.57 7.12 4.37
C LEU A 91 -6.27 8.48 4.32
N THR A 92 -7.57 8.47 4.05
CA THR A 92 -8.40 9.67 4.18
C THR A 92 -8.60 10.05 5.65
N GLU A 93 -8.98 11.30 5.90
CA GLU A 93 -9.33 11.75 7.24
C GLU A 93 -10.45 10.91 7.87
N ALA A 94 -11.46 10.53 7.07
CA ALA A 94 -12.57 9.70 7.53
C ALA A 94 -12.09 8.33 8.03
N ALA A 95 -11.17 7.69 7.30
CA ALA A 95 -10.55 6.44 7.71
C ALA A 95 -9.73 6.61 9.00
N TYR A 96 -8.92 7.67 9.11
CA TYR A 96 -8.17 7.95 10.35
C TYR A 96 -9.09 8.20 11.55
N ARG A 97 -10.18 8.96 11.37
CA ARG A 97 -11.18 9.20 12.42
C ARG A 97 -11.82 7.90 12.89
N LEU A 98 -12.12 6.99 11.96
CA LEU A 98 -12.71 5.70 12.30
C LEU A 98 -11.73 4.81 13.07
N ILE A 99 -10.47 4.74 12.64
CA ILE A 99 -9.42 4.03 13.36
C ILE A 99 -9.25 4.59 14.77
N ALA A 100 -9.13 5.92 14.91
CA ALA A 100 -9.00 6.57 16.20
C ALA A 100 -10.20 6.30 17.12
N LYS A 101 -11.44 6.40 16.61
CA LYS A 101 -12.65 6.08 17.36
C LYS A 101 -12.65 4.63 17.86
N ASN A 102 -12.25 3.68 17.03
CA ASN A 102 -12.20 2.27 17.42
C ASN A 102 -11.07 1.98 18.42
N ILE A 103 -9.97 2.72 18.37
CA ILE A 103 -8.91 2.60 19.39
C ILE A 103 -9.41 3.16 20.73
N ILE A 104 -10.09 4.31 20.73
CA ILE A 104 -10.56 4.99 21.94
C ILE A 104 -11.79 4.32 22.57
N ASN A 105 -12.69 3.74 21.77
CA ASN A 105 -13.94 3.17 22.25
C ASN A 105 -14.01 1.64 22.12
N GLY A 106 -12.98 1.02 21.55
CA GLY A 106 -12.94 -0.41 21.31
C GLY A 106 -12.58 -1.21 22.56
N PRO A 107 -12.60 -2.54 22.46
CA PRO A 107 -12.40 -3.46 23.59
C PRO A 107 -11.00 -3.36 24.23
N TYR A 108 -10.07 -2.68 23.58
CA TYR A 108 -8.71 -2.44 24.07
C TYR A 108 -8.54 -1.08 24.76
N SER A 109 -9.59 -0.25 24.77
CA SER A 109 -9.62 0.97 25.57
C SER A 109 -10.08 0.62 26.98
N THR A 110 -9.13 0.57 27.91
CA THR A 110 -9.47 0.46 29.33
C THR A 110 -9.98 1.81 29.82
N SER A 111 -11.19 1.84 30.37
CA SER A 111 -11.68 3.00 31.13
C SER A 111 -10.66 3.35 32.22
N ILE A 112 -10.09 4.56 32.12
CA ILE A 112 -9.26 5.16 33.17
C ILE A 112 -10.16 5.64 34.31
#